data_AF-A0A097EF95-F1
#
_entry.id   AF-A0A097EF95-F1
#
_cell.length_a   1.000
_cell.length_b   1.000
_cell.length_c   1.000
_cell.angle_alpha   90.00
_cell.angle_beta   90.00
_cell.angle_gamma   90.00
#
_symmetry.space_group_name_H-M   'P 1'
#
loop_
_entity.id
_entity.type
_entity.pdbx_description
1 polymer ?
#
loop_
_entity_poly.entity_id
_entity_poly.type
_entity_poly.pdbx_seq_one_letter_code
_entity_poly.pdbx_strand_id
1 'polypeptide(L)'
;MDVDSIPDPSNPDTQWRPFFPALVFARQVSNYNTSTPTGWNVNAVNTTTGYVQLSSYTTSRAACPSAARKLQSKEAGLTASVVQSYLNALLTRGDTYHDIGFLWGLRLISKEGIFGSENTAAPDGSSIARNIIFMTDGDTETHIQDYDAYGLSALDRRRTDTGALPSDNDQNTIVEDRLTKYCGIAKNQKGITVWVIAFGTTLTPLLKNCASTGRAFQANNTQQLNDTFAEIAAKIAQLRLTK
;
A
#
# COMPACT_ATOMS: atom_id res chain seq x y z
N MET A 1 10.90 -1.28 -11.71
CA MET A 1 9.52 -1.13 -11.18
C MET A 1 8.98 0.17 -11.72
N ASP A 2 7.99 0.11 -12.59
CA ASP A 2 7.38 1.30 -13.20
C ASP A 2 6.18 1.77 -12.35
N VAL A 3 6.14 3.06 -12.06
CA VAL A 3 5.10 3.72 -11.24
C VAL A 3 4.22 4.65 -12.07
N ASP A 4 4.55 4.89 -13.33
CA ASP A 4 3.87 5.87 -14.19
C ASP A 4 3.15 5.23 -15.38
N SER A 5 3.31 3.91 -15.60
CA SER A 5 2.64 3.23 -16.70
C SER A 5 1.15 3.54 -16.72
N ILE A 6 0.67 4.06 -17.85
CA ILE A 6 -0.74 4.26 -18.13
C ILE A 6 -1.25 2.98 -18.81
N PRO A 7 -2.31 2.32 -18.28
CA PRO A 7 -2.90 1.17 -18.93
C PRO A 7 -3.36 1.47 -20.36
N ASP A 8 -3.00 0.60 -21.29
CA ASP A 8 -3.40 0.64 -22.69
C ASP A 8 -4.59 -0.33 -22.90
N PRO A 9 -5.76 0.16 -23.35
CA PRO A 9 -6.91 -0.68 -23.67
C PRO A 9 -6.62 -1.78 -24.69
N SER A 10 -5.66 -1.57 -25.58
CA SER A 10 -5.25 -2.52 -26.62
C SER A 10 -4.21 -3.55 -26.14
N ASN A 11 -3.61 -3.34 -24.97
CA ASN A 11 -2.61 -4.23 -24.39
C ASN A 11 -3.03 -4.72 -22.98
N PRO A 12 -3.65 -5.91 -22.88
CA PRO A 12 -4.09 -6.48 -21.62
C PRO A 12 -3.01 -6.62 -20.53
N ASP A 13 -1.73 -6.75 -20.91
CA ASP A 13 -0.63 -6.90 -19.94
C ASP A 13 -0.33 -5.61 -19.17
N THR A 14 -0.82 -4.47 -19.66
CA THR A 14 -0.69 -3.17 -18.98
C THR A 14 -1.87 -2.85 -18.06
N GLN A 15 -2.93 -3.66 -18.09
CA GLN A 15 -4.17 -3.41 -17.36
C GLN A 15 -4.13 -4.02 -15.96
N TRP A 16 -4.74 -3.33 -15.00
CA TRP A 16 -4.95 -3.90 -13.67
C TRP A 16 -6.00 -4.99 -13.72
N ARG A 17 -5.79 -6.04 -12.94
CA ARG A 17 -6.77 -7.11 -12.76
C ARG A 17 -7.66 -6.80 -11.56
N PRO A 18 -8.95 -7.12 -11.63
CA PRO A 18 -9.84 -6.91 -10.51
C PRO A 18 -9.48 -7.83 -9.34
N PHE A 19 -9.62 -7.31 -8.12
CA PHE A 19 -9.50 -8.09 -6.91
C PHE A 19 -10.84 -8.79 -6.61
N PHE A 20 -10.99 -10.05 -7.03
CA PHE A 20 -12.22 -10.83 -6.85
C PHE A 20 -12.02 -12.10 -6.03
N PRO A 21 -12.04 -12.02 -4.68
CA PRO A 21 -11.91 -13.17 -3.78
C PRO A 21 -12.92 -14.29 -4.03
N ALA A 22 -14.09 -13.97 -4.58
CA ALA A 22 -15.13 -14.94 -4.92
C ALA A 22 -14.74 -15.88 -6.08
N LEU A 23 -13.70 -15.55 -6.86
CA LEU A 23 -13.20 -16.41 -7.94
C LEU A 23 -11.86 -17.06 -7.61
N VAL A 24 -11.37 -16.87 -6.37
CA VAL A 24 -10.08 -17.36 -5.92
C VAL A 24 -10.31 -18.47 -4.91
N PHE A 25 -9.63 -19.59 -5.14
CA PHE A 25 -9.73 -20.78 -4.30
C PHE A 25 -8.34 -21.16 -3.79
N ALA A 26 -8.18 -21.27 -2.47
CA ALA A 26 -7.02 -21.88 -1.85
C ALA A 26 -7.12 -23.41 -2.04
N ARG A 27 -6.78 -23.84 -3.26
CA ARG A 27 -6.74 -25.25 -3.61
C ARG A 27 -5.65 -25.93 -2.79
N GLN A 28 -5.97 -27.11 -2.27
CA GLN A 28 -5.00 -28.02 -1.62
C GLN A 28 -4.35 -27.44 -0.36
N VAL A 29 -5.20 -27.21 0.64
CA VAL A 29 -4.82 -26.89 2.01
C VAL A 29 -5.67 -27.76 2.94
N SER A 30 -5.06 -28.43 3.91
CA SER A 30 -5.79 -29.35 4.80
C SER A 30 -6.56 -28.60 5.89
N ASN A 31 -6.06 -27.44 6.31
CA ASN A 31 -6.76 -26.57 7.24
C ASN A 31 -6.41 -25.10 6.96
N TYR A 32 -7.43 -24.32 6.63
CA TYR A 32 -7.31 -22.88 6.36
C TYR A 32 -7.86 -22.01 7.50
N ASN A 33 -8.56 -22.57 8.47
CA ASN A 33 -9.22 -21.81 9.53
C ASN A 33 -8.33 -21.57 10.76
N THR A 34 -7.01 -21.53 10.56
CA THR A 34 -6.00 -21.35 11.61
C THR A 34 -5.09 -20.18 11.27
N SER A 35 -4.50 -19.53 12.28
CA SER A 35 -3.55 -18.42 12.05
C SER A 35 -2.37 -18.83 11.17
N THR A 36 -1.99 -20.10 11.18
CA THR A 36 -1.01 -20.69 10.27
C THR A 36 -1.67 -21.85 9.52
N PRO A 37 -2.22 -21.63 8.31
CA PRO A 37 -2.77 -22.71 7.49
C PRO A 37 -1.72 -23.79 7.18
N THR A 38 -2.15 -25.05 7.14
CA THR A 38 -1.24 -26.21 6.97
C THR A 38 -1.68 -27.10 5.81
N GLY A 39 -0.74 -27.90 5.30
CA GLY A 39 -0.98 -28.89 4.25
C GLY A 39 -1.04 -28.31 2.83
N TRP A 40 -0.41 -27.15 2.62
CA TRP A 40 -0.21 -26.57 1.29
C TRP A 40 0.49 -27.56 0.35
N ASN A 41 -0.04 -27.72 -0.86
CA ASN A 41 0.58 -28.52 -1.91
C ASN A 41 0.47 -27.79 -3.26
N VAL A 42 1.60 -27.67 -3.96
CA VAL A 42 1.71 -26.95 -5.24
C VAL A 42 1.48 -27.84 -6.46
N ASN A 43 1.50 -29.17 -6.29
CA ASN A 43 1.30 -30.13 -7.36
C ASN A 43 -0.20 -30.26 -7.70
N ALA A 44 -0.54 -30.52 -8.95
CA ALA A 44 -1.93 -30.79 -9.32
C ALA A 44 -2.48 -32.02 -8.57
N VAL A 45 -3.69 -31.91 -8.02
CA VAL A 45 -4.41 -33.03 -7.38
C VAL A 45 -5.86 -33.06 -7.86
N ASN A 46 -6.37 -34.26 -8.06
CA ASN A 46 -7.79 -34.53 -8.27
C ASN A 46 -8.44 -34.83 -6.91
N THR A 47 -9.50 -34.10 -6.56
CA THR A 47 -10.26 -34.32 -5.31
C THR A 47 -11.75 -34.07 -5.54
N THR A 48 -12.59 -34.72 -4.73
CA THR A 48 -14.04 -34.46 -4.66
C THR A 48 -14.41 -33.48 -3.53
N THR A 49 -13.44 -33.09 -2.70
CA THR A 49 -13.63 -32.11 -1.62
C THR A 49 -13.68 -30.69 -2.20
N GLY A 50 -14.59 -29.86 -1.69
CA GLY A 50 -14.65 -28.44 -2.05
C GLY A 50 -13.41 -27.67 -1.61
N TYR A 51 -12.94 -26.75 -2.43
CA TYR A 51 -11.83 -25.86 -2.08
C TYR A 51 -12.31 -24.67 -1.25
N VAL A 52 -11.40 -24.13 -0.44
CA VAL A 52 -11.65 -22.93 0.35
C VAL A 52 -11.71 -21.73 -0.59
N GLN A 53 -12.82 -21.01 -0.59
CA GLN A 53 -13.01 -19.79 -1.37
C GLN A 53 -12.57 -18.57 -0.57
N LEU A 54 -11.76 -17.70 -1.17
CA LEU A 54 -11.15 -16.57 -0.45
C LEU A 54 -12.18 -15.51 -0.01
N SER A 55 -13.35 -15.46 -0.65
CA SER A 55 -14.47 -14.63 -0.21
C SER A 55 -15.00 -14.96 1.19
N SER A 56 -14.65 -16.12 1.76
CA SER A 56 -14.96 -16.45 3.15
C SER A 56 -14.08 -15.71 4.17
N TYR A 57 -13.02 -15.00 3.72
CA TYR A 57 -12.01 -14.36 4.58
C TYR A 57 -11.78 -12.88 4.24
N THR A 58 -12.82 -12.15 3.84
CA THR A 58 -12.74 -10.73 3.41
C THR A 58 -12.41 -9.72 4.52
N THR A 59 -12.32 -10.16 5.78
CA THR A 59 -11.88 -9.35 6.92
C THR A 59 -10.43 -9.59 7.32
N SER A 60 -9.79 -10.63 6.78
CA SER A 60 -8.40 -11.00 7.06
C SER A 60 -7.63 -11.27 5.76
N ARG A 61 -7.65 -12.52 5.29
CA ARG A 61 -6.78 -13.02 4.21
C ARG A 61 -7.18 -12.60 2.80
N ALA A 62 -8.33 -11.95 2.65
CA ALA A 62 -8.78 -11.37 1.39
C ALA A 62 -9.34 -9.97 1.62
N ALA A 63 -8.71 -9.24 2.54
CA ALA A 63 -9.10 -7.88 2.88
C ALA A 63 -8.96 -6.95 1.67
N CYS A 64 -10.05 -6.22 1.38
CA CYS A 64 -10.06 -5.16 0.40
C CYS A 64 -10.09 -3.82 1.14
N PRO A 65 -9.16 -2.89 0.87
CA PRO A 65 -9.15 -1.58 1.53
C PRO A 65 -10.39 -0.76 1.14
N SER A 66 -10.73 0.23 1.98
CA SER A 66 -11.77 1.20 1.63
C SER A 66 -11.43 1.91 0.31
N ALA A 67 -12.45 2.13 -0.52
CA ALA A 67 -12.27 2.76 -1.82
C ALA A 67 -11.62 4.16 -1.68
N ALA A 68 -10.56 4.38 -2.45
CA ALA A 68 -9.96 5.69 -2.59
C ALA A 68 -10.89 6.63 -3.36
N ARG A 69 -10.78 7.93 -3.09
CA ARG A 69 -11.49 8.98 -3.83
C ARG A 69 -10.54 10.12 -4.19
N LYS A 70 -10.81 10.81 -5.29
CA LYS A 70 -10.11 12.05 -5.62
C LYS A 70 -10.40 13.12 -4.55
N LEU A 71 -9.42 13.96 -4.30
CA LEU A 71 -9.60 15.13 -3.45
C LEU A 71 -10.56 16.11 -4.15
N GLN A 72 -11.63 16.49 -3.47
CA GLN A 72 -12.53 17.53 -3.95
C GLN A 72 -12.01 18.90 -3.52
N SER A 73 -12.27 19.95 -4.29
CA SER A 73 -11.98 21.31 -3.82
C SER A 73 -12.90 21.71 -2.67
N LYS A 74 -12.54 22.75 -1.93
CA LYS A 74 -13.40 23.31 -0.89
C LYS A 74 -14.73 23.78 -1.49
N GLU A 75 -14.66 24.41 -2.66
CA GLU A 75 -15.81 24.91 -3.43
C GLU A 75 -16.70 23.76 -3.93
N ALA A 76 -16.11 22.59 -4.17
CA ALA A 76 -16.81 21.35 -4.50
C ALA A 76 -17.27 20.55 -3.26
N GLY A 77 -17.26 21.16 -2.07
CA GLY A 77 -17.85 20.59 -0.85
C GLY A 77 -16.89 19.84 0.07
N LEU A 78 -15.56 19.94 -0.12
CA LEU A 78 -14.59 19.39 0.84
C LEU A 78 -14.58 20.22 2.13
N THR A 79 -15.43 19.83 3.08
CA THR A 79 -15.49 20.41 4.44
C THR A 79 -14.80 19.49 5.45
N ALA A 80 -14.46 20.03 6.63
CA ALA A 80 -13.91 19.22 7.73
C ALA A 80 -14.84 18.05 8.11
N SER A 81 -16.17 18.26 8.08
CA SER A 81 -17.15 17.20 8.33
C SER A 81 -17.13 16.09 7.26
N VAL A 82 -16.96 16.45 5.99
CA VAL A 82 -16.84 15.49 4.87
C VAL A 82 -15.53 14.70 4.95
N VAL A 83 -14.45 15.33 5.40
CA VAL A 83 -13.17 14.63 5.66
C VAL A 83 -13.33 13.69 6.85
N GLN A 84 -13.87 14.16 7.97
CA GLN A 84 -14.07 13.35 9.17
C GLN A 84 -14.97 12.14 8.92
N SER A 85 -16.08 12.34 8.20
CA SER A 85 -17.00 11.25 7.82
C SER A 85 -16.30 10.19 6.98
N TYR A 86 -15.44 10.61 6.04
CA TYR A 86 -14.66 9.67 5.22
C TYR A 86 -13.64 8.91 6.05
N LEU A 87 -12.87 9.60 6.90
CA LEU A 87 -11.86 8.98 7.77
C LEU A 87 -12.50 7.97 8.74
N ASN A 88 -13.64 8.31 9.33
CA ASN A 88 -14.38 7.42 10.24
C ASN A 88 -14.95 6.17 9.53
N ALA A 89 -15.09 6.20 8.20
CA ALA A 89 -15.59 5.08 7.41
C ALA A 89 -14.47 4.19 6.83
N LEU A 90 -13.20 4.53 7.08
CA LEU A 90 -12.08 3.69 6.65
C LEU A 90 -12.04 2.39 7.46
N LEU A 91 -11.78 1.28 6.77
CA LEU A 91 -11.66 -0.04 7.38
C LEU A 91 -10.20 -0.47 7.33
N THR A 92 -9.62 -0.72 8.51
CA THR A 92 -8.30 -1.33 8.67
C THR A 92 -8.48 -2.84 8.78
N ARG A 93 -8.12 -3.58 7.72
CA ARG A 93 -8.30 -5.04 7.60
C ARG A 93 -7.09 -5.66 6.90
N GLY A 94 -6.87 -6.95 7.16
CA GLY A 94 -5.72 -7.67 6.63
C GLY A 94 -4.42 -7.31 7.34
N ASP A 95 -3.30 -7.57 6.67
CA ASP A 95 -1.96 -7.51 7.25
C ASP A 95 -1.13 -6.35 6.65
N THR A 96 0.14 -6.27 7.03
CA THR A 96 0.99 -5.08 6.88
C THR A 96 1.84 -5.11 5.61
N TYR A 97 1.18 -4.97 4.45
CA TYR A 97 1.82 -4.86 3.13
C TYR A 97 2.20 -3.40 2.82
N HIS A 98 3.31 -2.94 3.41
CA HIS A 98 3.78 -1.55 3.25
C HIS A 98 3.98 -1.10 1.80
N ASP A 99 4.47 -2.00 0.92
CA ASP A 99 4.87 -1.65 -0.44
C ASP A 99 3.70 -1.23 -1.32
N ILE A 100 2.57 -1.94 -1.27
CA ILE A 100 1.42 -1.68 -2.15
C ILE A 100 0.70 -0.40 -1.77
N GLY A 101 0.58 -0.11 -0.46
CA GLY A 101 0.04 1.17 0.01
C GLY A 101 0.91 2.34 -0.44
N PHE A 102 2.23 2.20 -0.30
CA PHE A 102 3.18 3.22 -0.76
C PHE A 102 3.15 3.40 -2.29
N LEU A 103 3.07 2.30 -3.06
CA LEU A 103 2.97 2.34 -4.52
C LEU A 103 1.72 3.10 -4.98
N TRP A 104 0.56 2.87 -4.36
CA TRP A 104 -0.65 3.62 -4.70
C TRP A 104 -0.51 5.11 -4.37
N GLY A 105 0.08 5.46 -3.22
CA GLY A 105 0.41 6.86 -2.90
C GLY A 105 1.32 7.51 -3.95
N LEU A 106 2.35 6.79 -4.39
CA LEU A 106 3.29 7.24 -5.42
C LEU A 106 2.61 7.42 -6.79
N ARG A 107 1.76 6.47 -7.22
CA ARG A 107 0.96 6.56 -8.45
C ARG A 107 -0.01 7.73 -8.44
N LEU A 108 -0.67 7.96 -7.30
CA LEU A 108 -1.64 9.04 -7.13
C LEU A 108 -0.99 10.43 -7.23
N ILE A 109 0.21 10.60 -6.67
CA ILE A 109 0.88 11.91 -6.60
C ILE A 109 1.81 12.18 -7.80
N SER A 110 2.16 11.16 -8.58
CA SER A 110 3.06 11.33 -9.72
C SER A 110 2.45 12.23 -10.80
N LYS A 111 3.26 13.15 -11.32
CA LYS A 111 2.89 14.04 -12.43
C LYS A 111 3.03 13.38 -13.81
N GLU A 112 3.73 12.26 -13.87
CA GLU A 112 4.04 11.53 -15.12
C GLU A 112 3.13 10.31 -15.30
N GLY A 113 2.34 9.96 -14.28
CA GLY A 113 1.51 8.76 -14.29
C GLY A 113 0.06 8.99 -14.73
N ILE A 114 -0.78 8.01 -14.39
CA ILE A 114 -2.23 7.92 -14.68
C ILE A 114 -3.06 9.16 -14.30
N PHE A 115 -2.59 10.01 -13.39
CA PHE A 115 -3.26 11.26 -12.99
C PHE A 115 -2.47 12.52 -13.41
N GLY A 116 -1.48 12.39 -14.30
CA GLY A 116 -0.59 13.48 -14.71
C GLY A 116 -1.34 14.69 -15.27
N SER A 117 -2.43 14.47 -16.03
CA SER A 117 -3.27 15.54 -16.58
C SER A 117 -3.89 16.46 -15.51
N GLU A 118 -4.05 15.98 -14.28
CA GLU A 118 -4.63 16.72 -13.15
C GLU A 118 -3.56 17.16 -12.13
N ASN A 119 -2.34 16.61 -12.23
CA ASN A 119 -1.30 16.77 -11.21
C ASN A 119 -0.01 17.43 -11.73
N THR A 120 0.04 17.93 -12.97
CA THR A 120 1.27 18.50 -13.55
C THR A 120 1.61 19.87 -12.95
N ALA A 121 0.64 20.79 -12.89
CA ALA A 121 0.79 22.15 -12.38
C ALA A 121 -0.45 22.59 -11.59
N ALA A 122 -0.26 23.56 -10.70
CA ALA A 122 -1.39 24.19 -9.99
C ALA A 122 -2.24 25.03 -10.97
N PRO A 123 -3.48 25.42 -10.59
CA PRO A 123 -4.35 26.22 -11.46
C PRO A 123 -3.75 27.54 -11.95
N ASP A 124 -2.81 28.12 -11.19
CA ASP A 124 -2.07 29.34 -11.53
C ASP A 124 -0.81 29.06 -12.38
N GLY A 125 -0.60 27.82 -12.83
CA GLY A 125 0.57 27.39 -13.60
C GLY A 125 1.81 27.12 -12.76
N SER A 126 1.76 27.32 -11.43
CA SER A 126 2.92 27.12 -10.57
C SER A 126 3.23 25.63 -10.33
N SER A 127 4.49 25.34 -10.01
CA SER A 127 4.94 23.99 -9.65
C SER A 127 4.30 23.52 -8.34
N ILE A 128 3.78 22.30 -8.31
CA ILE A 128 3.24 21.66 -7.10
C ILE A 128 4.37 21.03 -6.28
N ALA A 129 4.47 21.38 -5.00
CA ALA A 129 5.31 20.66 -4.04
C ALA A 129 4.63 19.35 -3.62
N ARG A 130 5.32 18.21 -3.78
CA ARG A 130 4.75 16.87 -3.57
C ARG A 130 5.28 16.23 -2.29
N ASN A 131 4.35 15.78 -1.44
CA ASN A 131 4.64 15.19 -0.14
C ASN A 131 3.83 13.89 0.03
N ILE A 132 4.49 12.81 0.42
CA ILE A 132 3.83 11.58 0.91
C ILE A 132 4.06 11.53 2.41
N ILE A 133 2.99 11.40 3.19
CA ILE A 133 3.06 11.09 4.62
C ILE A 133 2.69 9.62 4.78
N PHE A 134 3.69 8.80 5.08
CA PHE A 134 3.58 7.36 5.26
C PHE A 134 3.61 7.04 6.75
N MET A 135 2.51 6.52 7.27
CA MET A 135 2.36 6.17 8.68
C MET A 135 2.07 4.68 8.80
N THR A 136 2.72 4.02 9.76
CA THR A 136 2.48 2.63 10.11
C THR A 136 2.57 2.42 11.62
N ASP A 137 1.83 1.44 12.14
CA ASP A 137 1.84 1.02 13.53
C ASP A 137 2.46 -0.38 13.74
N GLY A 138 2.99 -0.99 12.69
CA GLY A 138 3.58 -2.31 12.73
C GLY A 138 4.79 -2.47 11.80
N ASP A 139 5.53 -3.56 12.01
CA ASP A 139 6.53 -4.03 11.06
C ASP A 139 5.84 -4.72 9.88
N THR A 140 6.61 -4.99 8.82
CA THR A 140 6.08 -5.77 7.69
C THR A 140 5.65 -7.15 8.18
N GLU A 141 4.37 -7.45 8.00
CA GLU A 141 3.73 -8.71 8.36
C GLU A 141 2.90 -9.15 7.16
N THR A 142 3.36 -10.20 6.49
CA THR A 142 2.72 -10.75 5.30
C THR A 142 2.57 -12.24 5.48
N HIS A 143 1.56 -12.81 4.84
CA HIS A 143 1.40 -14.25 4.85
C HIS A 143 1.16 -14.86 3.47
N ILE A 144 1.70 -16.07 3.28
CA ILE A 144 1.53 -16.79 2.01
C ILE A 144 0.08 -17.18 1.73
N GLN A 145 -0.75 -17.27 2.77
CA GLN A 145 -2.19 -17.51 2.66
C GLN A 145 -3.02 -16.28 2.31
N ASP A 146 -2.43 -15.08 2.25
CA ASP A 146 -3.22 -13.91 1.90
C ASP A 146 -3.38 -13.83 0.39
N TYR A 147 -4.60 -13.56 -0.04
CA TYR A 147 -4.88 -13.09 -1.37
C TYR A 147 -4.60 -11.58 -1.39
N ASP A 148 -3.40 -11.22 -1.83
CA ASP A 148 -2.90 -9.86 -1.89
C ASP A 148 -3.05 -9.24 -3.31
N ALA A 149 -2.53 -8.02 -3.51
CA ALA A 149 -2.60 -7.32 -4.79
C ALA A 149 -1.89 -8.03 -5.96
N TYR A 150 -1.06 -9.03 -5.66
CA TYR A 150 -0.29 -9.84 -6.58
C TYR A 150 -0.73 -11.31 -6.57
N GLY A 151 -1.85 -11.63 -5.93
CA GLY A 151 -2.45 -12.96 -5.93
C GLY A 151 -2.28 -13.70 -4.61
N LEU A 152 -2.59 -15.01 -4.63
CA LEU A 152 -2.41 -15.88 -3.48
C LEU A 152 -1.01 -16.48 -3.50
N SER A 153 -0.09 -15.89 -2.74
CA SER A 153 1.35 -16.21 -2.76
C SER A 153 1.64 -17.72 -2.71
N ALA A 154 0.97 -18.47 -1.83
CA ALA A 154 1.17 -19.90 -1.65
C ALA A 154 1.00 -20.72 -2.94
N LEU A 155 0.18 -20.24 -3.90
CA LEU A 155 -0.18 -20.98 -5.10
C LEU A 155 0.22 -20.26 -6.40
N ASP A 156 -0.09 -18.96 -6.49
CA ASP A 156 0.11 -18.16 -7.69
C ASP A 156 1.58 -17.88 -7.96
N ARG A 157 2.39 -17.71 -6.91
CA ARG A 157 3.86 -17.58 -6.96
C ARG A 157 4.36 -16.58 -8.00
N ARG A 158 3.65 -15.45 -8.15
CA ARG A 158 4.02 -14.40 -9.13
C ARG A 158 5.30 -13.65 -8.77
N ARG A 159 5.71 -13.72 -7.51
CA ARG A 159 6.86 -12.98 -6.95
C ARG A 159 7.90 -13.89 -6.29
N THR A 160 7.69 -15.20 -6.30
CA THR A 160 8.49 -16.21 -5.60
C THR A 160 8.83 -17.36 -6.54
N ASP A 161 9.71 -18.28 -6.11
CA ASP A 161 10.08 -19.44 -6.91
C ASP A 161 8.85 -20.33 -7.21
N THR A 162 8.73 -20.79 -8.45
CA THR A 162 7.68 -21.72 -8.92
C THR A 162 7.99 -23.19 -8.62
N GLY A 163 9.19 -23.51 -8.13
CA GLY A 163 9.58 -24.85 -7.70
C GLY A 163 9.30 -25.18 -6.23
N ALA A 164 9.01 -24.17 -5.40
CA ALA A 164 8.86 -24.34 -3.95
C ALA A 164 7.66 -23.56 -3.40
N LEU A 165 7.21 -23.93 -2.20
CA LEU A 165 6.28 -23.13 -1.42
C LEU A 165 7.08 -22.01 -0.72
N PRO A 166 6.72 -20.73 -0.90
CA PRO A 166 7.38 -19.65 -0.17
C PRO A 166 7.04 -19.72 1.33
N SER A 167 7.88 -19.08 2.14
CA SER A 167 7.57 -18.73 3.53
C SER A 167 7.01 -17.32 3.66
N ASP A 168 6.40 -17.01 4.80
CA ASP A 168 5.99 -15.65 5.17
C ASP A 168 7.19 -14.68 5.19
N ASN A 169 8.37 -15.17 5.60
CA ASN A 169 9.60 -14.38 5.58
C ASN A 169 10.08 -14.04 4.16
N ASP A 170 9.90 -14.95 3.19
CA ASP A 170 10.20 -14.65 1.79
C ASP A 170 9.28 -13.53 1.28
N GLN A 171 8.01 -13.56 1.67
CA GLN A 171 7.05 -12.50 1.34
C GLN A 171 7.40 -11.17 2.01
N ASN A 172 7.74 -11.17 3.30
CA ASN A 172 8.21 -9.98 4.01
C ASN A 172 9.40 -9.35 3.29
N THR A 173 10.40 -10.17 2.94
CA THR A 173 11.60 -9.72 2.23
C THR A 173 11.26 -9.04 0.90
N ILE A 174 10.33 -9.60 0.13
CA ILE A 174 9.89 -9.00 -1.14
C ILE A 174 9.19 -7.66 -0.90
N VAL A 175 8.30 -7.58 0.10
CA VAL A 175 7.58 -6.34 0.43
C VAL A 175 8.55 -5.25 0.89
N GLU A 176 9.51 -5.56 1.74
CA GLU A 176 10.51 -4.60 2.23
C GLU A 176 11.46 -4.11 1.14
N ASP A 177 11.93 -4.99 0.25
CA ASP A 177 12.75 -4.62 -0.92
C ASP A 177 11.97 -3.70 -1.88
N ARG A 178 10.70 -4.02 -2.14
CA ARG A 178 9.82 -3.20 -2.97
C ARG A 178 9.58 -1.83 -2.34
N LEU A 179 9.26 -1.77 -1.05
CA LEU A 179 9.12 -0.51 -0.32
C LEU A 179 10.39 0.34 -0.46
N THR A 180 11.56 -0.23 -0.18
CA THR A 180 12.85 0.46 -0.29
C THR A 180 13.04 1.10 -1.67
N LYS A 181 12.79 0.32 -2.73
CA LYS A 181 12.91 0.81 -4.10
C LYS A 181 11.86 1.88 -4.43
N TYR A 182 10.61 1.75 -3.98
CA TYR A 182 9.58 2.76 -4.18
C TYR A 182 9.89 4.07 -3.46
N CYS A 183 10.40 4.01 -2.22
CA CYS A 183 10.87 5.20 -1.52
C CYS A 183 12.06 5.85 -2.25
N GLY A 184 12.95 5.05 -2.82
CA GLY A 184 14.03 5.52 -3.69
C GLY A 184 13.52 6.25 -4.94
N ILE A 185 12.54 5.69 -5.64
CA ILE A 185 11.91 6.32 -6.81
C ILE A 185 11.24 7.65 -6.41
N ALA A 186 10.44 7.64 -5.35
CA ALA A 186 9.74 8.84 -4.86
C ALA A 186 10.72 9.98 -4.60
N LYS A 187 11.78 9.72 -3.83
CA LYS A 187 12.76 10.74 -3.42
C LYS A 187 13.67 11.18 -4.56
N ASN A 188 14.27 10.22 -5.25
CA ASN A 188 15.43 10.47 -6.12
C ASN A 188 15.05 10.71 -7.58
N GLN A 189 13.88 10.23 -8.01
CA GLN A 189 13.45 10.34 -9.41
C GLN A 189 12.25 11.28 -9.57
N LYS A 190 11.35 11.32 -8.59
CA LYS A 190 10.11 12.10 -8.67
C LYS A 190 10.13 13.41 -7.87
N GLY A 191 11.20 13.67 -7.11
CA GLY A 191 11.33 14.87 -6.28
C GLY A 191 10.23 14.98 -5.20
N ILE A 192 9.73 13.84 -4.73
CA ILE A 192 8.69 13.77 -3.70
C ILE A 192 9.38 13.74 -2.33
N THR A 193 8.90 14.59 -1.43
CA THR A 193 9.31 14.53 -0.03
C THR A 193 8.54 13.43 0.68
N VAL A 194 9.25 12.44 1.23
CA VAL A 194 8.66 11.33 1.97
C VAL A 194 8.81 11.58 3.47
N TRP A 195 7.69 11.67 4.16
CA TRP A 195 7.58 11.77 5.61
C TRP A 195 7.18 10.39 6.14
N VAL A 196 7.87 9.87 7.15
CA VAL A 196 7.57 8.56 7.75
C VAL A 196 7.26 8.73 9.23
N ILE A 197 6.17 8.13 9.69
CA ILE A 197 5.74 8.11 11.10
C ILE A 197 5.57 6.65 11.53
N ALA A 198 6.41 6.19 12.45
CA ALA A 198 6.22 4.94 13.18
C ALA A 198 5.36 5.23 14.43
N PHE A 199 4.11 4.74 14.47
CA PHE A 199 3.16 5.01 15.53
C PHE A 199 2.98 3.80 16.45
N GLY A 200 3.35 3.89 17.73
CA GLY A 200 3.25 2.74 18.64
C GLY A 200 4.22 1.59 18.33
N THR A 201 5.09 1.78 17.34
CA THR A 201 6.14 0.83 16.93
C THR A 201 7.51 1.52 16.84
N THR A 202 8.56 0.73 16.63
CA THR A 202 9.93 1.22 16.49
C THR A 202 10.15 1.82 15.11
N LEU A 203 10.84 2.96 15.03
CA LEU A 203 11.33 3.48 13.77
C LEU A 203 12.52 2.63 13.27
N THR A 204 12.22 1.58 12.51
CA THR A 204 13.22 0.65 11.97
C THR A 204 14.15 1.31 10.94
N PRO A 205 15.33 0.72 10.63
CA PRO A 205 16.20 1.20 9.56
C PRO A 205 15.48 1.28 8.21
N LEU A 206 14.59 0.34 7.90
CA LEU A 206 13.77 0.35 6.67
C LEU A 206 12.92 1.63 6.60
N LEU A 207 12.13 1.90 7.66
CA LEU A 207 11.26 3.07 7.73
C LEU A 207 12.06 4.38 7.72
N LYS A 208 13.15 4.44 8.47
CA LYS A 208 14.06 5.60 8.50
C LYS A 208 14.69 5.88 7.13
N ASN A 209 15.12 4.84 6.43
CA ASN A 209 15.73 4.96 5.10
C ASN A 209 14.70 5.24 4.00
N CYS A 210 13.44 4.88 4.19
CA CYS A 210 12.36 5.27 3.30
C CYS A 210 12.12 6.79 3.33
N ALA A 211 12.16 7.39 4.52
CA ALA A 211 11.97 8.83 4.68
C ALA A 211 13.01 9.67 3.94
N SER A 212 12.63 10.89 3.58
CA SER A 212 13.58 11.94 3.19
C SER A 212 14.35 12.43 4.43
N THR A 213 15.53 13.02 4.25
CA THR A 213 16.41 13.45 5.35
C THR A 213 15.68 14.29 6.41
N GLY A 214 15.77 13.92 7.68
CA GLY A 214 15.12 14.67 8.78
C GLY A 214 13.58 14.62 8.79
N ARG A 215 12.98 13.64 8.12
CA ARG A 215 11.51 13.50 7.97
C ARG A 215 11.01 12.12 8.42
N ALA A 216 11.75 11.46 9.31
CA ALA A 216 11.37 10.22 9.95
C ALA A 216 11.07 10.49 11.43
N PHE A 217 9.93 10.01 11.90
CA PHE A 217 9.42 10.27 13.24
C PHE A 217 8.97 8.97 13.89
N GLN A 218 9.09 8.92 15.22
CA GLN A 218 8.45 7.91 16.04
C GLN A 218 7.51 8.62 17.01
N ALA A 219 6.28 8.14 17.11
CA ALA A 219 5.27 8.63 18.04
C ALA A 219 4.69 7.44 18.80
N ASN A 220 4.75 7.45 20.14
CA ASN A 220 4.33 6.33 20.97
C ASN A 220 2.93 6.51 21.59
N ASN A 221 2.28 7.65 21.33
CA ASN A 221 0.93 7.96 21.82
C ASN A 221 0.29 9.09 20.99
N THR A 222 -1.01 9.32 21.20
CA THR A 222 -1.80 10.32 20.47
C THR A 222 -1.26 11.74 20.56
N GLN A 223 -0.72 12.15 21.72
CA GLN A 223 -0.15 13.48 21.87
C GLN A 223 1.06 13.66 20.96
N GLN A 224 2.01 12.71 21.01
CA GLN A 224 3.19 12.73 20.14
C GLN A 224 2.84 12.65 18.66
N LEU A 225 1.77 11.91 18.32
CA LEU A 225 1.28 11.83 16.95
C LEU A 225 0.75 13.19 16.47
N ASN A 226 -0.06 13.86 17.30
CA ASN A 226 -0.57 15.20 17.01
C ASN A 226 0.56 16.23 16.86
N ASP A 227 1.55 16.18 17.76
CA ASP A 227 2.74 17.05 17.71
C ASP A 227 3.54 16.82 16.41
N THR A 228 3.70 15.55 16.01
CA THR A 228 4.36 15.17 14.76
C THR A 228 3.63 15.74 13.53
N PHE A 229 2.31 15.58 13.46
CA PHE A 229 1.53 16.14 12.34
C PHE A 229 1.56 17.67 12.32
N ALA A 230 1.55 18.33 13.48
CA ALA A 230 1.71 19.78 13.57
C ALA A 230 3.08 20.23 13.04
N GLU A 231 4.16 19.52 13.37
CA GLU A 231 5.50 19.80 12.86
C GLU A 231 5.58 19.62 11.34
N ILE A 232 5.03 18.53 10.80
CA ILE A 232 4.97 18.27 9.36
C ILE A 232 4.21 19.41 8.65
N ALA A 233 3.05 19.81 9.18
CA ALA A 233 2.25 20.88 8.62
C ALA A 233 3.02 22.22 8.59
N ALA A 234 3.73 22.55 9.67
CA ALA A 234 4.55 23.76 9.74
C ALA A 234 5.67 23.76 8.69
N LYS A 235 6.38 22.63 8.53
CA LYS A 235 7.48 22.49 7.56
C LYS A 235 6.97 22.56 6.11
N ILE A 236 5.82 21.94 5.81
CA ILE A 236 5.20 22.02 4.49
C ILE A 236 4.71 23.45 4.20
N ALA A 237 4.16 24.16 5.20
CA ALA A 237 3.69 25.52 5.04
C ALA A 237 4.84 26.52 4.82
N GLN A 238 5.97 26.39 5.50
CA GLN A 238 7.14 27.26 5.32
C GLN A 238 7.70 27.20 3.88
N LEU A 239 7.69 26.02 3.26
CA LEU A 239 8.04 25.85 1.85
C LEU A 239 7.12 26.63 0.90
N ARG A 240 5.89 26.93 1.33
CA ARG A 240 4.92 27.71 0.54
C ARG A 240 5.12 29.22 0.68
N LEU A 241 5.67 29.68 1.80
CA LEU A 241 5.88 31.10 2.09
C LEU A 241 7.22 31.65 1.59
N THR A 242 8.17 30.79 1.24
CA THR A 242 9.55 31.17 0.84
C THR A 242 9.75 31.33 -0.68
N LYS A 243 8.70 31.73 -1.40
CA LYS A 243 8.77 32.04 -2.84
C LYS A 243 8.94 33.52 -3.10
#